data_AF-A0A2G5ZDW3-F1
#
_entry.id   AF-A0A2G5ZDW3-F1
#
_cell.length_a   1.000
_cell.length_b   1.000
_cell.length_c   1.000
_cell.angle_alpha   90.00
_cell.angle_beta   90.00
_cell.angle_gamma   90.00
#
_symmetry.space_group_name_H-M   'P 1'
#
loop_
_entity.id
_entity.type
_entity.pdbx_description
1 polymer ?
#
loop_
_entity_poly.entity_id
_entity_poly.type
_entity_poly.pdbx_seq_one_letter_code
_entity_poly.pdbx_strand_id
1 'polypeptide(L)'
;MYDKTSKNIMIGILVCLAIIALKPTPSFQSDFPSLLEVSDYSGETVVQLAENRIAIVDTNIDSGMRGEVLVVEFDESNKNFKVLGRYNYINELFNE
;
A
#
# COMPACT_ATOMS: atom_id res chain seq x y z
N MET A 1 18.67 50.68 2.99
CA MET A 1 19.47 49.90 3.96
C MET A 1 19.35 48.41 3.64
N TYR A 2 19.96 47.97 2.53
CA TYR A 2 20.35 46.56 2.38
C TYR A 2 21.63 46.42 3.17
N ASP A 3 21.48 46.49 4.48
CA ASP A 3 22.60 46.61 5.39
C ASP A 3 23.08 45.22 5.75
N LYS A 4 24.39 45.09 5.91
CA LYS A 4 25.16 43.91 6.35
C LYS A 4 24.38 42.76 7.00
N THR A 5 23.43 43.04 7.89
CA THR A 5 22.49 42.12 8.52
C THR A 5 21.73 41.22 7.53
N SER A 6 21.15 41.76 6.46
CA SER A 6 20.39 40.98 5.46
C SER A 6 21.30 40.02 4.68
N LYS A 7 22.54 40.44 4.40
CA LYS A 7 23.54 39.60 3.75
C LYS A 7 23.97 38.43 4.64
N ASN A 8 24.15 38.68 5.94
CA ASN A 8 24.51 37.65 6.91
C ASN A 8 23.38 36.63 7.12
N ILE A 9 22.12 37.08 7.12
CA ILE A 9 20.96 36.19 7.20
C ILE A 9 20.87 35.31 5.95
N MET A 10 21.07 35.90 4.77
CA MET A 10 21.03 35.17 3.50
C MET A 10 22.13 34.09 3.44
N ILE A 11 23.33 34.40 3.92
CA ILE A 11 24.43 33.42 3.95
C ILE A 11 24.16 32.31 4.98
N GLY A 12 23.55 32.63 6.12
CA GLY A 12 23.15 31.63 7.11
C GLY A 12 22.14 30.63 6.56
N ILE A 13 21.10 31.12 5.88
CA ILE A 13 20.08 30.27 5.23
C ILE A 13 20.73 29.39 4.16
N LEU A 14 21.63 29.94 3.35
CA LEU A 14 22.34 29.19 2.30
C LEU A 14 23.19 28.04 2.88
N VAL A 15 23.89 28.30 4.00
CA VAL A 15 24.67 27.26 4.70
C VAL A 15 23.77 26.19 5.29
N CYS A 16 22.64 26.55 5.92
CA CYS A 16 21.68 25.57 6.43
C CYS A 16 21.11 24.68 5.33
N LEU A 17 20.76 25.25 4.18
CA LEU A 17 20.26 24.50 3.03
C LEU A 17 21.32 23.54 2.47
N ALA A 18 22.58 23.99 2.39
CA ALA A 18 23.68 23.13 1.97
C ALA A 18 23.87 21.94 2.91
N ILE A 19 23.78 22.14 4.23
CA ILE A 19 23.91 21.08 5.24
C ILE A 19 22.79 20.04 5.10
N ILE A 20 21.55 20.46 4.88
CA ILE A 20 20.41 19.54 4.70
C ILE A 20 20.58 18.73 3.40
N ALA A 21 21.03 19.37 2.32
CA ALA A 21 21.24 18.72 1.03
C ALA A 21 22.42 17.73 1.03
N LEU A 22 23.46 18.01 1.83
CA LEU A 22 24.64 17.14 1.97
C LEU A 22 24.43 16.00 2.96
N LYS A 23 23.39 16.04 3.81
CA LYS A 23 23.07 14.89 4.65
C LYS A 23 22.55 13.74 3.78
N PRO A 24 23.04 12.51 3.98
CA PRO A 24 22.49 11.35 3.31
C PRO A 24 21.02 11.21 3.71
N THR A 25 20.14 11.12 2.72
CA THR A 25 18.73 10.81 2.94
C THR A 25 18.63 9.48 3.68
N PRO A 26 17.83 9.39 4.76
CA PRO A 26 17.60 8.10 5.39
C PRO A 26 17.01 7.15 4.35
N SER A 27 17.69 6.02 4.12
CA SER A 27 17.11 4.92 3.37
C SER A 27 16.03 4.30 4.25
N PHE A 28 14.77 4.61 3.96
CA PHE A 28 13.67 3.84 4.52
C PHE A 28 13.71 2.47 3.85
N GLN A 29 14.43 1.51 4.46
CA GLN A 29 14.21 0.10 4.19
C GLN A 29 12.80 -0.19 4.67
N SER A 30 11.88 -0.13 3.71
CA SER A 30 10.55 -0.63 3.92
C SER A 30 10.68 -2.14 3.94
N ASP A 31 10.82 -2.73 5.14
CA ASP A 31 10.67 -4.18 5.34
C ASP A 31 9.19 -4.58 5.18
N PHE A 32 8.52 -4.05 4.17
CA PHE A 32 7.29 -4.65 3.70
C PHE A 32 7.73 -5.95 3.03
N PRO A 33 7.21 -7.11 3.46
CA PRO A 33 7.45 -8.35 2.74
C PRO A 33 7.10 -8.10 1.27
N SER A 34 8.06 -8.36 0.38
CA SER A 34 7.92 -8.18 -1.06
C SER A 34 6.86 -9.16 -1.55
N LEU A 35 5.60 -8.74 -1.50
CA LEU A 35 4.43 -9.61 -1.54
C LEU A 35 4.46 -10.59 -0.35
N LEU A 36 3.34 -10.69 0.36
CA LEU A 36 2.99 -11.99 0.94
C LEU A 36 2.87 -12.93 -0.27
N GLU A 37 3.97 -13.56 -0.66
CA GLU A 37 3.95 -14.79 -1.43
C GLU A 37 3.28 -15.80 -0.51
N VAL A 38 1.94 -15.73 -0.45
CA VAL A 38 1.11 -16.76 0.13
C VAL A 38 1.32 -17.96 -0.78
N SER A 39 2.33 -18.74 -0.38
CA SER A 39 2.70 -20.05 -0.86
C SER A 39 1.50 -20.82 -1.45
N ASP A 40 1.59 -21.11 -2.75
CA ASP A 40 1.13 -22.35 -3.37
C ASP A 40 -0.30 -22.87 -3.07
N TYR A 41 -1.26 -22.03 -2.71
CA TYR A 41 -2.66 -22.40 -2.89
C TYR A 41 -3.01 -22.13 -4.35
N SER A 42 -2.90 -23.18 -5.17
CA SER A 42 -3.16 -23.19 -6.61
C SER A 42 -4.50 -22.53 -6.94
N GLY A 43 -4.49 -21.21 -7.15
CA GLY A 43 -5.65 -20.42 -7.56
C GLY A 43 -6.15 -19.39 -6.55
N GLU A 44 -5.70 -19.32 -5.30
CA GLU A 44 -6.10 -18.25 -4.40
C GLU A 44 -5.05 -17.13 -4.36
N THR A 45 -5.47 -15.87 -4.42
CA THR A 45 -4.57 -14.71 -4.40
C THR A 45 -5.12 -13.62 -3.50
N VAL A 46 -4.25 -13.02 -2.68
CA VAL A 46 -4.61 -11.89 -1.82
C VAL A 46 -4.04 -10.60 -2.42
N VAL A 47 -4.91 -9.61 -2.63
CA VAL A 47 -4.56 -8.31 -3.22
C VAL A 47 -4.92 -7.20 -2.24
N GLN A 48 -3.99 -6.28 -1.99
CA GLN A 48 -4.28 -5.10 -1.18
C GLN A 48 -5.06 -4.07 -2.00
N LEU A 49 -6.21 -3.61 -1.50
CA LEU A 49 -7.03 -2.58 -2.15
C LEU A 49 -6.79 -1.18 -1.56
N ALA A 50 -6.58 -1.09 -0.26
CA ALA A 50 -6.34 0.16 0.47
C ALA A 50 -5.65 -0.14 1.81
N GLU A 51 -5.37 0.91 2.60
CA GLU A 51 -5.03 0.74 4.02
C GLU A 51 -6.15 -0.03 4.72
N ASN A 52 -5.79 -1.12 5.41
CA ASN A 52 -6.71 -2.04 6.09
C ASN A 52 -7.74 -2.77 5.22
N ARG A 53 -7.62 -2.75 3.88
CA ARG A 53 -8.54 -3.45 3.00
C ARG A 53 -7.82 -4.38 2.05
N ILE A 54 -8.26 -5.64 2.03
CA ILE A 54 -7.73 -6.67 1.13
C ILE A 54 -8.86 -7.36 0.37
N ALA A 55 -8.55 -7.83 -0.82
CA ALA A 55 -9.38 -8.71 -1.62
C ALA A 55 -8.73 -10.09 -1.66
N ILE A 56 -9.55 -11.13 -1.54
CA ILE A 56 -9.15 -12.52 -1.75
C ILE A 56 -9.83 -12.96 -3.05
N VAL A 57 -9.03 -13.38 -4.02
CA VAL A 57 -9.49 -13.78 -5.35
C VAL A 57 -9.29 -15.28 -5.48
N ASP A 58 -10.37 -15.99 -5.76
CA ASP A 58 -10.33 -17.42 -6.06
C ASP A 58 -10.43 -17.66 -7.58
N THR A 59 -9.35 -18.16 -8.13
CA THR A 59 -9.16 -18.52 -9.54
C THR A 59 -9.03 -20.03 -9.74
N ASN A 60 -9.09 -20.83 -8.66
CA ASN A 60 -8.99 -22.28 -8.73
C ASN A 60 -10.20 -22.86 -9.46
N ILE A 61 -9.98 -23.73 -10.44
CA ILE A 61 -11.06 -24.34 -11.23
C ILE A 61 -11.88 -25.34 -10.44
N ASP A 62 -11.30 -25.95 -9.41
CA ASP A 62 -11.89 -27.03 -8.63
C ASP A 62 -12.50 -26.57 -7.28
N SER A 63 -12.46 -25.27 -6.97
CA SER A 63 -12.93 -24.75 -5.67
C SER A 63 -14.45 -24.65 -5.53
N GLY A 64 -15.19 -24.70 -6.65
CA GLY A 64 -16.62 -24.39 -6.69
C GLY A 64 -16.95 -22.91 -6.47
N MET A 65 -15.96 -22.07 -6.15
CA MET A 65 -16.06 -20.62 -5.98
C MET A 65 -15.19 -19.87 -7.00
N ARG A 66 -14.82 -20.54 -8.10
CA ARG A 66 -14.02 -19.94 -9.17
C ARG A 66 -14.62 -18.62 -9.65
N GLY A 67 -13.77 -17.61 -9.74
CA GLY A 67 -14.16 -16.27 -10.20
C GLY A 67 -14.68 -15.38 -9.08
N GLU A 68 -14.54 -15.81 -7.83
CA GLU A 68 -15.01 -15.07 -6.68
C GLU A 68 -13.96 -14.09 -6.16
N VAL A 69 -14.43 -12.91 -5.76
CA VAL A 69 -13.66 -11.88 -5.07
C VAL A 69 -14.36 -11.59 -3.74
N LEU A 70 -13.68 -11.94 -2.65
CA LEU A 70 -14.09 -11.62 -1.29
C LEU A 70 -13.32 -10.38 -0.82
N VAL A 71 -14.04 -9.30 -0.55
CA VAL A 71 -13.45 -8.06 -0.02
C VAL A 71 -13.62 -8.01 1.48
N VAL A 72 -12.52 -7.88 2.21
CA VAL A 72 -12.52 -7.75 3.67
C VAL A 72 -11.76 -6.51 4.11
N GLU A 73 -12.21 -5.92 5.21
CA GLU A 73 -11.60 -4.75 5.84
C GLU A 73 -11.29 -5.06 7.29
N PHE A 74 -10.07 -4.73 7.72
CA PHE A 74 -9.63 -4.89 9.10
C PHE A 74 -10.15 -3.74 9.95
N ASP A 75 -10.99 -4.06 10.94
CA ASP A 75 -11.41 -3.14 11.97
C ASP A 75 -10.33 -3.08 13.07
N GLU A 76 -9.56 -1.98 13.09
CA GLU A 76 -8.50 -1.79 14.06
C GLU A 76 -8.99 -1.69 15.51
N SER A 77 -10.23 -1.26 15.73
CA SER A 77 -10.80 -1.09 17.07
C SER A 77 -11.14 -2.44 17.68
N ASN A 78 -11.75 -3.30 16.86
CA ASN A 78 -12.19 -4.63 17.27
C ASN A 78 -11.17 -5.74 16.97
N LYS A 79 -10.05 -5.39 16.32
CA LYS A 79 -8.97 -6.31 15.88
C LYS A 79 -9.51 -7.50 15.08
N ASN A 80 -10.45 -7.24 14.18
CA ASN A 80 -11.14 -8.28 13.42
C ASN A 80 -11.36 -7.90 11.95
N PHE A 81 -11.45 -8.88 11.07
CA PHE A 81 -11.82 -8.65 9.67
C PHE A 81 -13.34 -8.66 9.49
N LYS A 82 -13.83 -7.64 8.80
CA LYS A 82 -15.22 -7.51 8.38
C LYS A 82 -15.33 -7.77 6.89
N VAL A 83 -16.24 -8.67 6.50
CA VAL A 83 -16.59 -8.86 5.10
C VAL A 83 -17.37 -7.66 4.60
N LEU A 84 -16.86 -7.01 3.55
CA LEU A 84 -17.52 -5.88 2.89
C LEU A 84 -18.39 -6.35 1.71
N GLY A 85 -17.98 -7.41 1.02
CA GLY A 85 -18.73 -7.93 -0.11
C GLY A 85 -18.10 -9.17 -0.72
N ARG A 86 -18.92 -9.90 -1.48
CA ARG A 86 -18.58 -11.10 -2.24
C ARG A 86 -19.12 -10.92 -3.65
N TYR A 87 -18.24 -11.00 -4.65
CA TYR A 87 -18.55 -10.74 -6.05
C TYR A 87 -18.08 -11.91 -6.90
N ASN A 88 -18.77 -12.20 -8.00
CA ASN A 88 -18.30 -13.20 -8.96
C ASN A 88 -18.10 -12.53 -10.32
N TYR A 89 -16.83 -12.23 -10.65
CA TYR A 89 -16.52 -11.51 -11.88
C TYR A 89 -16.75 -12.36 -13.13
N ILE A 90 -16.78 -13.70 -13.02
CA ILE A 90 -17.07 -14.55 -14.16
C ILE A 90 -18.53 -14.36 -14.59
N ASN A 91 -19.45 -14.41 -13.63
CA ASN A 91 -20.87 -14.20 -13.88
C ASN A 91 -21.17 -12.78 -14.38
N GLU A 92 -20.42 -11.78 -13.91
CA GLU A 92 -20.66 -10.38 -14.26
C GLU A 92 -20.05 -10.00 -15.62
N LEU A 93 -18.91 -10.59 -16.01
CA LEU A 93 -18.18 -10.22 -17.23
C LEU A 93 -18.44 -11.15 -18.41
N PHE A 94 -18.88 -12.39 -18.18
CA PHE A 94 -19.00 -13.41 -19.23
C PHE A 94 -20.40 -14.03 -19.38
N ASN A 95 -21.40 -13.58 -18.61
CA ASN A 95 -22.79 -13.89 -18.95
C ASN A 95 -23.33 -12.84 -19.93
N GLU A 96 -23.51 -13.23 -21.19
CA GLU A 96 -24.47 -12.63 -22.13
C GLU A 96 -25.88 -13.17 -21.90
#